data_AF-A0A1I6LUZ3-F1
#
_entry.id   AF-A0A1I6LUZ3-F1
#
_cell.length_a   1.000
_cell.length_b   1.000
_cell.length_c   1.000
_cell.angle_alpha   90.00
_cell.angle_beta   90.00
_cell.angle_gamma   90.00
#
_symmetry.space_group_name_H-M   'P 1'
#
loop_
_entity.id
_entity.type
_entity.pdbx_description
1 polymer ?
#
loop_
_entity_poly.entity_id
_entity_poly.type
_entity_poly.pdbx_seq_one_letter_code
_entity_poly.pdbx_strand_id
1 'polypeptide(L)'
;MTAPTDGETLTESLGRIAASDRLLVALDFDGTLAPLEDEPMNARALPDAAAAVAALSALADTPVAFVSGRSLHDLREIAEHGDDSPIHLAGSHGAEFWVPGEGELDTHDDDAAHALRDELRDAMTAELGGLDGVWVEPKTFGFGIHTRVASDEDARFARDAADRLVAERAPHWRRRTGHNIVEYSFRHEGKDAAIAALRERVGATAVLFAGDDVTDEDALASLGPDDLGIRVGEGRTAASVRVGSIQDLAAALSLLARMRAAARE
;
A
#
# COMPACT_ATOMS: atom_id res chain seq x y z
N MET A 1 -1.23 15.01 20.67
CA MET A 1 0.15 15.05 20.14
C MET A 1 1.10 14.78 21.28
N THR A 2 1.28 13.51 21.62
CA THR A 2 2.38 13.07 22.48
C THR A 2 3.58 12.89 21.56
N ALA A 3 4.68 13.58 21.85
CA ALA A 3 5.95 13.35 21.17
C ALA A 3 6.36 11.86 21.32
N PRO A 4 7.08 11.28 20.35
CA PRO A 4 7.64 9.94 20.52
C PRO A 4 8.49 9.94 21.79
N THR A 5 8.24 8.98 22.67
CA THR A 5 9.07 8.73 23.85
C THR A 5 10.45 8.31 23.36
N ASP A 6 11.42 9.22 23.46
CA ASP A 6 12.84 8.93 23.31
C ASP A 6 13.20 7.73 24.22
N GLY A 7 13.36 6.53 23.65
CA GLY A 7 13.92 5.38 24.35
C GLY A 7 13.18 4.04 24.25
N GLU A 8 11.99 3.94 23.65
CA GLU A 8 11.36 2.62 23.45
C GLU A 8 12.08 1.85 22.33
N THR A 9 12.60 0.67 22.67
CA THR A 9 13.27 -0.20 21.69
C THR A 9 12.24 -0.90 20.81
N LEU A 10 12.61 -1.26 19.57
CA LEU A 10 11.76 -2.08 18.69
C LEU A 10 11.20 -3.30 19.42
N THR A 11 12.03 -3.99 20.21
CA THR A 11 11.63 -5.17 20.99
C THR A 11 10.52 -4.88 22.00
N GLU A 12 10.59 -3.74 22.71
CA GLU A 12 9.55 -3.33 23.67
C GLU A 12 8.23 -3.02 22.97
N SER A 13 8.29 -2.28 21.86
CA SER A 13 7.12 -1.97 21.03
C SER A 13 6.46 -3.22 20.47
N LEU A 14 7.26 -4.18 19.98
CA LEU A 14 6.76 -5.47 19.52
C LEU A 14 6.11 -6.27 20.67
N GLY A 15 6.71 -6.26 21.86
CA GLY A 15 6.15 -6.94 23.03
C GLY A 15 4.81 -6.33 23.47
N ARG A 16 4.69 -5.00 23.46
CA ARG A 16 3.44 -4.29 23.78
C ARG A 16 2.34 -4.65 22.80
N ILE A 17 2.61 -4.54 21.50
CA ILE A 17 1.57 -4.81 20.49
C ILE A 17 1.21 -6.31 20.40
N ALA A 18 2.17 -7.19 20.66
CA ALA A 18 1.95 -8.64 20.75
C ALA A 18 0.94 -9.02 21.85
N ALA A 19 0.78 -8.20 22.90
CA ALA A 19 -0.15 -8.44 24.00
C ALA A 19 -1.58 -7.91 23.75
N SER A 20 -1.82 -7.15 22.66
CA SER A 20 -3.14 -6.57 22.34
C SER A 20 -4.22 -7.64 22.17
N ASP A 21 -5.49 -7.38 22.47
CA ASP A 21 -6.55 -8.41 22.39
C ASP A 21 -6.75 -8.96 20.97
N ARG A 22 -6.77 -8.09 19.96
CA ARG A 22 -6.89 -8.48 18.55
C ARG A 22 -6.02 -7.58 17.67
N LEU A 23 -5.02 -8.18 17.04
CA LEU A 23 -3.96 -7.47 16.33
C LEU A 23 -4.14 -7.58 14.82
N LEU A 24 -4.39 -6.47 14.14
CA LEU A 24 -4.23 -6.39 12.69
C LEU A 24 -2.77 -6.12 12.35
N VAL A 25 -2.15 -7.04 11.60
CA VAL A 25 -0.83 -6.82 11.00
C VAL A 25 -1.06 -6.39 9.55
N ALA A 26 -1.07 -5.09 9.30
CA ALA A 26 -1.18 -4.51 7.96
C ALA A 26 0.22 -4.20 7.42
N LEU A 27 0.54 -4.66 6.22
CA LEU A 27 1.88 -4.54 5.66
C LEU A 27 1.76 -3.98 4.25
N ASP A 28 2.53 -2.94 3.95
CA ASP A 28 2.84 -2.65 2.56
C ASP A 28 3.67 -3.78 1.94
N PHE A 29 3.74 -3.82 0.60
CA PHE A 29 4.37 -4.93 -0.12
C PHE A 29 5.71 -4.55 -0.78
N ASP A 30 5.69 -3.67 -1.78
CA ASP A 30 6.89 -3.27 -2.53
C ASP A 30 7.78 -2.38 -1.67
N GLY A 31 9.07 -2.69 -1.56
CA GLY A 31 9.99 -1.94 -0.68
C GLY A 31 9.83 -2.26 0.81
N THR A 32 8.80 -3.02 1.18
CA THR A 32 8.50 -3.42 2.56
C THR A 32 8.72 -4.91 2.79
N LEU A 33 7.98 -5.77 2.09
CA LEU A 33 8.13 -7.24 2.15
C LEU A 33 8.94 -7.79 0.98
N ALA A 34 8.86 -7.12 -0.17
CA ALA A 34 9.57 -7.44 -1.39
C ALA A 34 10.59 -6.33 -1.72
N PRO A 35 11.74 -6.66 -2.35
CA PRO A 35 12.61 -5.63 -2.90
C PRO A 35 11.89 -4.85 -4.01
N LEU A 36 12.31 -3.60 -4.22
CA LEU A 36 11.90 -2.82 -5.40
C LEU A 36 12.60 -3.40 -6.64
N GLU A 37 11.81 -3.82 -7.62
CA GLU A 37 12.29 -4.42 -8.87
C GLU A 37 12.14 -3.46 -10.06
N ASP A 38 13.04 -3.57 -11.04
CA ASP A 38 12.93 -2.80 -12.29
C ASP A 38 11.72 -3.22 -13.12
N GLU A 39 11.40 -4.52 -13.10
CA GLU A 39 10.16 -5.08 -13.63
C GLU A 39 9.20 -5.31 -12.46
N PRO A 40 8.18 -4.47 -12.29
CA PRO A 40 7.33 -4.49 -11.10
C PRO A 40 6.68 -5.85 -10.84
N MET A 41 6.33 -6.62 -11.89
CA MET A 41 5.68 -7.93 -11.71
C MET A 41 6.62 -9.04 -11.22
N ASN A 42 7.93 -8.79 -11.18
CA ASN A 42 8.91 -9.73 -10.61
C ASN A 42 9.05 -9.62 -9.09
N ALA A 43 8.49 -8.58 -8.46
CA ALA A 43 8.57 -8.39 -7.02
C ALA A 43 8.00 -9.62 -6.29
N ARG A 44 8.76 -10.19 -5.37
CA ARG A 44 8.33 -11.31 -4.50
C ARG A 44 8.78 -11.04 -3.08
N ALA A 45 7.94 -11.40 -2.11
CA ALA A 45 8.29 -11.26 -0.71
C ALA A 45 9.58 -12.04 -0.39
N LEU A 46 10.41 -11.52 0.50
CA LEU A 46 11.55 -12.29 1.01
C LEU A 46 11.05 -13.60 1.65
N PRO A 47 11.76 -14.73 1.47
CA PRO A 47 11.36 -16.00 2.07
C PRO A 47 11.12 -15.91 3.58
N ASP A 48 11.98 -15.18 4.29
CA ASP A 48 11.85 -14.97 5.74
C ASP A 48 10.63 -14.09 6.10
N ALA A 49 10.29 -13.11 5.25
CA ALA A 49 9.10 -12.28 5.43
C ALA A 49 7.82 -13.10 5.18
N ALA A 50 7.79 -13.90 4.11
CA ALA A 50 6.68 -14.80 3.82
C ALA A 50 6.46 -15.83 4.95
N ALA A 51 7.54 -16.41 5.48
CA ALA A 51 7.48 -17.31 6.63
C ALA A 51 6.94 -16.63 7.89
N ALA A 52 7.36 -15.39 8.18
CA ALA A 52 6.87 -14.62 9.31
C ALA A 52 5.38 -14.27 9.17
N VAL A 53 4.95 -13.86 7.98
CA VAL A 53 3.55 -13.59 7.65
C VAL A 53 2.68 -14.84 7.82
N ALA A 54 3.14 -16.00 7.32
CA ALA A 54 2.45 -17.27 7.50
C ALA A 54 2.34 -17.68 8.98
N ALA A 55 3.39 -17.44 9.77
CA ALA A 55 3.36 -17.69 11.20
C ALA A 55 2.36 -16.77 11.92
N LEU A 56 2.31 -15.48 11.57
CA LEU A 56 1.37 -14.52 12.16
C LEU A 56 -0.08 -14.84 11.81
N SER A 57 -0.37 -15.15 10.54
CA SER A 57 -1.73 -15.44 10.08
C SER A 57 -2.31 -16.74 10.64
N ALA A 58 -1.46 -17.65 11.12
CA ALA A 58 -1.87 -18.87 11.81
C ALA A 58 -2.23 -18.66 13.29
N LEU A 59 -1.94 -17.49 13.88
CA LEU A 59 -2.23 -17.19 15.29
C LEU A 59 -3.65 -16.68 15.48
N ALA A 60 -4.28 -17.09 16.58
CA ALA A 60 -5.59 -16.59 16.98
C ALA A 60 -5.57 -15.07 17.13
N ASP A 61 -6.67 -14.42 16.74
CA ASP A 61 -6.87 -12.97 16.84
C ASP A 61 -5.73 -12.14 16.24
N THR A 62 -5.13 -12.64 15.14
CA THR A 62 -4.01 -11.99 14.46
C THR A 62 -4.24 -11.93 12.93
N PRO A 63 -5.29 -11.24 12.45
CA PRO A 63 -5.49 -11.03 11.02
C PRO A 63 -4.29 -10.32 10.39
N VAL A 64 -3.86 -10.81 9.22
CA VAL A 64 -2.82 -10.17 8.41
C VAL A 64 -3.45 -9.58 7.14
N ALA A 65 -2.97 -8.42 6.73
CA ALA A 65 -3.40 -7.75 5.51
C ALA A 65 -2.21 -7.20 4.72
N PHE A 66 -2.27 -7.28 3.38
CA PHE A 66 -1.39 -6.51 2.50
C PHE A 66 -2.11 -5.26 2.00
N VAL A 67 -1.45 -4.10 2.11
CA VAL A 67 -2.01 -2.79 1.76
C VAL A 67 -1.09 -2.12 0.75
N SER A 68 -1.47 -2.13 -0.53
CA SER A 68 -0.62 -1.68 -1.63
C SER A 68 -1.27 -0.59 -2.47
N GLY A 69 -0.43 0.19 -3.16
CA GLY A 69 -0.87 1.07 -4.24
C GLY A 69 -1.16 0.34 -5.56
N ARG A 70 -0.70 -0.90 -5.71
CA ARG A 70 -0.98 -1.76 -6.87
C ARG A 70 -2.45 -2.14 -6.93
N SER A 71 -2.93 -2.41 -8.14
CA SER A 71 -4.26 -3.00 -8.34
C SER A 71 -4.42 -4.27 -7.50
N LEU A 72 -5.65 -4.63 -7.15
CA LEU A 72 -5.89 -5.88 -6.43
C LEU A 72 -5.38 -7.09 -7.23
N HIS A 73 -5.56 -7.09 -8.54
CA HIS A 73 -5.04 -8.12 -9.45
C HIS A 73 -3.51 -8.29 -9.30
N ASP A 74 -2.75 -7.20 -9.48
CA ASP A 74 -1.29 -7.28 -9.47
C ASP A 74 -0.76 -7.62 -8.08
N LEU A 75 -1.40 -7.09 -7.03
CA LEU A 75 -1.06 -7.43 -5.66
C LEU A 75 -1.27 -8.93 -5.41
N ARG A 76 -2.36 -9.53 -5.91
CA ARG A 76 -2.58 -10.97 -5.80
C ARG A 76 -1.49 -11.78 -6.49
N GLU A 77 -1.07 -11.35 -7.67
CA GLU A 77 -0.04 -12.03 -8.45
C GLU A 77 1.33 -12.01 -7.75
N ILE A 78 1.80 -10.83 -7.32
CA ILE A 78 3.11 -10.70 -6.68
C ILE A 78 3.16 -11.28 -5.27
N ALA A 79 2.03 -11.30 -4.57
CA ALA A 79 1.90 -11.91 -3.24
C ALA A 79 1.66 -13.42 -3.29
N GLU A 80 1.58 -14.01 -4.49
CA GLU A 80 1.24 -15.42 -4.70
C GLU A 80 -0.06 -15.82 -3.96
N HIS A 81 -1.04 -14.92 -4.01
CA HIS A 81 -2.25 -14.99 -3.19
C HIS A 81 -3.40 -15.73 -3.89
N GLY A 82 -3.71 -16.92 -3.37
CA GLY A 82 -4.82 -17.77 -3.81
C GLY A 82 -6.15 -17.48 -3.11
N ASP A 83 -7.24 -18.02 -3.66
CA ASP A 83 -8.60 -17.86 -3.10
C ASP A 83 -8.80 -18.49 -1.71
N ASP A 84 -7.91 -19.40 -1.30
CA ASP A 84 -7.87 -20.03 0.02
C ASP A 84 -6.96 -19.31 1.03
N SER A 85 -6.36 -18.20 0.63
CA SER A 85 -5.45 -17.43 1.48
C SER A 85 -6.15 -16.84 2.71
N PRO A 86 -5.55 -16.91 3.91
CA PRO A 86 -6.08 -16.27 5.12
C PRO A 86 -5.76 -14.77 5.19
N ILE A 87 -5.05 -14.22 4.20
CA ILE A 87 -4.53 -12.84 4.20
C ILE A 87 -5.52 -11.92 3.50
N HIS A 88 -5.87 -10.80 4.13
CA HIS A 88 -6.68 -9.75 3.53
C HIS A 88 -5.84 -8.94 2.54
N LEU A 89 -6.46 -8.39 1.50
CA LEU A 89 -5.79 -7.48 0.58
C LEU A 89 -6.54 -6.16 0.51
N ALA A 90 -5.79 -5.08 0.41
CA ALA A 90 -6.27 -3.76 0.03
C ALA A 90 -5.42 -3.26 -1.15
N GLY A 91 -6.00 -3.30 -2.35
CA GLY A 91 -5.41 -2.83 -3.60
C GLY A 91 -5.82 -1.38 -3.90
N SER A 92 -5.11 -0.75 -4.84
CA SER A 92 -5.34 0.61 -5.31
C SER A 92 -5.44 1.63 -4.17
N HIS A 93 -4.56 1.51 -3.17
CA HIS A 93 -4.58 2.30 -1.94
C HIS A 93 -5.87 2.16 -1.11
N GLY A 94 -6.53 1.00 -1.15
CA GLY A 94 -7.77 0.73 -0.41
C GLY A 94 -9.06 1.01 -1.17
N ALA A 95 -8.99 1.14 -2.49
CA ALA A 95 -10.19 1.19 -3.33
C ALA A 95 -10.73 -0.22 -3.67
N GLU A 96 -9.87 -1.24 -3.62
CA GLU A 96 -10.22 -2.64 -3.87
C GLU A 96 -9.87 -3.48 -2.64
N PHE A 97 -10.72 -4.44 -2.30
CA PHE A 97 -10.46 -5.35 -1.18
C PHE A 97 -10.68 -6.80 -1.56
N TRP A 98 -9.82 -7.68 -1.03
CA TRP A 98 -10.08 -9.11 -0.98
C TRP A 98 -10.11 -9.58 0.47
N VAL A 99 -11.11 -10.41 0.78
CA VAL A 99 -11.39 -10.84 2.15
C VAL A 99 -11.44 -12.36 2.22
N PRO A 100 -10.71 -12.98 3.17
CA PRO A 100 -10.76 -14.43 3.39
C PRO A 100 -12.20 -14.95 3.55
N GLY A 101 -12.57 -15.92 2.71
CA GLY A 101 -13.89 -16.56 2.72
C GLY A 101 -15.01 -15.79 2.01
N GLU A 102 -14.79 -14.55 1.60
CA GLU A 102 -15.74 -13.75 0.82
C GLU A 102 -15.26 -13.48 -0.61
N GLY A 103 -13.94 -13.39 -0.80
CA GLY A 103 -13.33 -13.07 -2.09
C GLY A 103 -13.12 -11.58 -2.30
N GLU A 104 -13.09 -11.17 -3.56
CA GLU A 104 -13.03 -9.77 -3.96
C GLU A 104 -14.37 -9.07 -3.67
N LEU A 105 -14.30 -7.90 -3.04
CA LEU A 105 -15.49 -7.11 -2.74
C LEU A 105 -15.84 -6.21 -3.92
N ASP A 106 -17.14 -6.11 -4.21
CA ASP A 106 -17.66 -5.15 -5.18
C ASP A 106 -17.39 -3.72 -4.69
N THR A 107 -16.70 -2.95 -5.52
CA THR A 107 -16.33 -1.56 -5.25
C THR A 107 -17.51 -0.59 -5.43
N HIS A 108 -18.62 -1.07 -6.02
CA HIS A 108 -19.86 -0.36 -6.29
C HIS A 108 -19.65 0.96 -7.08
N ASP A 109 -18.69 0.95 -8.00
CA ASP A 109 -18.36 2.11 -8.84
C ASP A 109 -19.45 2.37 -9.87
N ASP A 110 -19.56 3.64 -10.29
CA ASP A 110 -20.42 4.02 -11.41
C ASP A 110 -19.75 3.62 -12.72
N ASP A 111 -20.43 2.82 -13.55
CA ASP A 111 -20.00 2.48 -14.92
C ASP A 111 -19.61 3.72 -15.73
N ALA A 112 -20.27 4.86 -15.49
CA ALA A 112 -19.94 6.13 -16.14
C ALA A 112 -18.55 6.66 -15.74
N ALA A 113 -18.10 6.42 -14.50
CA ALA A 113 -16.77 6.79 -14.05
C ALA A 113 -15.69 5.96 -14.74
N HIS A 114 -15.91 4.64 -14.88
CA HIS A 114 -15.01 3.77 -15.64
C HIS A 114 -14.98 4.11 -17.14
N ALA A 115 -16.13 4.43 -17.74
CA ALA A 115 -16.20 4.86 -19.13
C ALA A 115 -15.44 6.17 -19.36
N LEU A 116 -15.61 7.16 -18.46
CA LEU A 116 -14.84 8.41 -18.53
C LEU A 116 -13.34 8.15 -18.34
N ARG A 117 -12.95 7.24 -17.44
CA ARG A 117 -11.55 6.84 -17.27
C ARG A 117 -10.95 6.32 -18.57
N ASP A 118 -11.64 5.41 -19.23
CA ASP A 118 -11.16 4.84 -20.49
C ASP A 118 -11.06 5.90 -21.59
N GLU A 119 -12.06 6.79 -21.69
CA GLU A 119 -12.02 7.91 -22.64
C GLU A 119 -10.79 8.81 -22.42
N LEU A 120 -10.52 9.23 -21.18
CA LEU A 120 -9.41 10.14 -20.88
C LEU A 120 -8.05 9.46 -21.07
N ARG A 121 -7.92 8.18 -20.65
CA ARG A 121 -6.70 7.40 -20.89
C ARG A 121 -6.41 7.27 -22.37
N ASP A 122 -7.41 6.92 -23.17
CA ASP A 122 -7.24 6.69 -24.61
C ASP A 122 -6.89 7.98 -25.34
N ALA A 123 -7.50 9.11 -24.92
CA ALA A 123 -7.13 10.44 -25.41
C ALA A 123 -5.66 10.77 -25.09
N MET A 124 -5.21 10.54 -23.85
CA MET A 124 -3.81 10.78 -23.48
C MET A 124 -2.84 9.84 -24.20
N THR A 125 -3.23 8.58 -24.38
CA THR A 125 -2.41 7.61 -25.11
C THR A 125 -2.21 8.04 -26.56
N ALA A 126 -3.27 8.55 -27.20
CA ALA A 126 -3.19 9.10 -28.55
C ALA A 126 -2.35 10.39 -28.62
N GLU A 127 -2.50 11.31 -27.67
CA GLU A 127 -1.77 12.59 -27.64
C GLU A 127 -0.28 12.40 -27.36
N LEU A 128 0.08 11.48 -26.46
CA LEU A 128 1.46 11.29 -26.00
C LEU A 128 2.22 10.19 -26.74
N GLY A 129 1.55 9.40 -27.59
CA GLY A 129 2.15 8.23 -28.24
C GLY A 129 3.34 8.52 -29.17
N GLY A 130 3.60 9.79 -29.51
CA GLY A 130 4.76 10.21 -30.29
C GLY A 130 5.95 10.70 -29.46
N LEU A 131 5.86 10.73 -28.14
CA LEU A 131 6.90 11.24 -27.26
C LEU A 131 7.80 10.10 -26.77
N ASP A 132 9.11 10.26 -26.99
CA ASP A 132 10.08 9.28 -26.52
C ASP A 132 10.18 9.31 -24.98
N GLY A 133 10.04 8.14 -24.37
CA GLY A 133 10.21 7.97 -22.92
C GLY A 133 9.03 8.41 -22.06
N VAL A 134 7.89 8.74 -22.67
CA VAL A 134 6.61 8.97 -22.00
C VAL A 134 5.68 7.79 -22.26
N TRP A 135 5.00 7.30 -21.22
CA TRP A 135 3.93 6.32 -21.41
C TRP A 135 2.78 6.54 -20.44
N VAL A 136 1.59 6.15 -20.89
CA VAL A 136 0.36 6.15 -20.09
C VAL A 136 0.21 4.77 -19.46
N GLU A 137 0.25 4.72 -18.14
CA GLU A 137 -0.03 3.51 -17.37
C GLU A 137 -1.53 3.42 -17.09
N PRO A 138 -2.22 2.35 -17.53
CA PRO A 138 -3.60 2.12 -17.15
C PRO A 138 -3.67 1.78 -15.65
N LYS A 139 -4.64 2.37 -14.92
CA LYS A 139 -4.97 2.00 -13.55
C LYS A 139 -6.45 1.67 -13.42
N THR A 140 -6.84 0.86 -12.43
CA THR A 140 -8.25 0.48 -12.22
C THR A 140 -9.16 1.70 -12.10
N PHE A 141 -8.74 2.74 -11.37
CA PHE A 141 -9.58 3.93 -11.11
C PHE A 141 -9.08 5.21 -11.79
N GLY A 142 -8.22 5.08 -12.81
CA GLY A 142 -7.51 6.23 -13.34
C GLY A 142 -6.43 5.89 -14.37
N PHE A 143 -5.40 6.73 -14.43
CA PHE A 143 -4.19 6.47 -15.21
C PHE A 143 -2.99 7.23 -14.63
N GLY A 144 -1.79 6.73 -14.91
CA GLY A 144 -0.51 7.37 -14.60
C GLY A 144 0.18 7.87 -15.87
N ILE A 145 0.88 8.99 -15.78
CA ILE A 145 1.79 9.48 -16.82
C ILE A 145 3.21 9.33 -16.31
N HIS A 146 3.94 8.39 -16.86
CA HIS A 146 5.35 8.17 -16.53
C HIS A 146 6.25 8.99 -17.43
N THR A 147 7.28 9.58 -16.83
CA THR A 147 8.24 10.44 -17.54
C THR A 147 9.69 10.17 -17.11
N ARG A 148 9.99 8.97 -16.59
CA ARG A 148 11.31 8.64 -16.00
C ARG A 148 12.47 8.76 -16.98
N VAL A 149 12.25 8.37 -18.23
CA VAL A 149 13.27 8.37 -19.29
C VAL A 149 12.98 9.39 -20.38
N ALA A 150 11.95 10.24 -20.19
CA ALA A 150 11.58 11.31 -21.10
C ALA A 150 12.57 12.48 -21.00
N SER A 151 12.66 13.28 -22.07
CA SER A 151 13.33 14.58 -21.98
C SER A 151 12.56 15.50 -21.02
N ASP A 152 13.24 16.47 -20.43
CA ASP A 152 12.62 17.49 -19.57
C ASP A 152 11.49 18.25 -20.28
N GLU A 153 11.62 18.45 -21.59
CA GLU A 153 10.61 19.12 -22.42
C GLU A 153 9.38 18.25 -22.60
N ASP A 154 9.55 16.99 -23.03
CA ASP A 154 8.45 16.05 -23.23
C ASP A 154 7.76 15.72 -21.91
N ALA A 155 8.53 15.60 -20.82
CA ALA A 155 7.99 15.35 -19.48
C ALA A 155 7.13 16.50 -18.97
N ARG A 156 7.48 17.76 -19.31
CA ARG A 156 6.64 18.93 -18.98
C ARG A 156 5.40 18.95 -19.86
N PHE A 157 5.56 18.79 -21.17
CA PHE A 157 4.46 18.76 -22.11
C PHE A 157 3.42 17.70 -21.74
N ALA A 158 3.85 16.47 -21.45
CA ALA A 158 2.97 15.37 -21.08
C ALA A 158 2.18 15.65 -19.79
N ARG A 159 2.84 16.22 -18.78
CA ARG A 159 2.19 16.61 -17.52
C ARG A 159 1.17 17.72 -17.73
N ASP A 160 1.54 18.78 -18.45
CA ASP A 160 0.67 19.93 -18.72
C ASP A 160 -0.53 19.56 -19.59
N ALA A 161 -0.35 18.65 -20.56
CA ALA A 161 -1.43 18.09 -21.37
C ALA A 161 -2.43 17.31 -20.51
N ALA A 162 -1.94 16.38 -19.68
CA ALA A 162 -2.79 15.60 -18.78
C ALA A 162 -3.52 16.49 -17.76
N ASP A 163 -2.81 17.45 -17.15
CA ASP A 163 -3.39 18.39 -16.18
C ASP A 163 -4.55 19.19 -16.78
N ARG A 164 -4.37 19.69 -18.00
CA ARG A 164 -5.40 20.44 -18.72
C ARG A 164 -6.59 19.56 -19.10
N LEU A 165 -6.37 18.36 -19.63
CA LEU A 165 -7.44 17.45 -20.02
C LEU A 165 -8.29 17.05 -18.79
N VAL A 166 -7.63 16.66 -17.69
CA VAL A 166 -8.32 16.24 -16.47
C VAL A 166 -9.03 17.43 -15.83
N ALA A 167 -8.42 18.62 -15.78
CA ALA A 167 -9.10 19.81 -15.25
C ALA A 167 -10.36 20.18 -16.05
N GLU A 168 -10.36 19.99 -17.37
CA GLU A 168 -11.52 20.27 -18.22
C GLU A 168 -12.62 19.21 -18.09
N ARG A 169 -12.25 17.93 -18.16
CA ARG A 169 -13.21 16.81 -18.32
C ARG A 169 -13.55 16.10 -17.02
N ALA A 170 -12.67 16.16 -16.03
CA ALA A 170 -12.75 15.41 -14.79
C ALA A 170 -12.19 16.19 -13.58
N PRO A 171 -12.68 17.42 -13.30
CA PRO A 171 -12.09 18.32 -12.29
C PRO A 171 -12.16 17.79 -10.85
N HIS A 172 -12.95 16.75 -10.60
CA HIS A 172 -13.08 16.11 -9.29
C HIS A 172 -12.07 14.99 -9.06
N TRP A 173 -11.34 14.56 -10.11
CA TRP A 173 -10.32 13.53 -9.98
C TRP A 173 -9.17 14.02 -9.12
N ARG A 174 -8.66 13.13 -8.27
CA ARG A 174 -7.46 13.36 -7.49
C ARG A 174 -6.23 13.28 -8.39
N ARG A 175 -5.35 14.26 -8.26
CA ARG A 175 -4.00 14.26 -8.83
C ARG A 175 -2.96 13.93 -7.74
N ARG A 176 -2.06 12.98 -8.00
CA ARG A 176 -0.90 12.66 -7.15
C ARG A 176 0.38 12.79 -7.97
N THR A 177 1.43 13.38 -7.37
CA THR A 177 2.76 13.44 -7.98
C THR A 177 3.66 12.43 -7.27
N GLY A 178 4.14 11.44 -7.99
CA GLY A 178 5.14 10.47 -7.53
C GLY A 178 6.53 10.74 -8.11
N HIS A 179 7.46 9.82 -7.89
CA HIS A 179 8.80 9.90 -8.46
C HIS A 179 8.76 9.55 -9.96
N ASN A 180 8.89 10.55 -10.83
CA ASN A 180 8.80 10.42 -12.30
C ASN A 180 7.45 9.92 -12.84
N ILE A 181 6.37 10.09 -12.06
CA ILE A 181 5.00 9.79 -12.45
C ILE A 181 4.04 10.85 -11.92
N VAL A 182 2.99 11.16 -12.69
CA VAL A 182 1.81 11.87 -12.19
C VAL A 182 0.58 10.98 -12.40
N GLU A 183 -0.20 10.80 -11.36
CA GLU A 183 -1.36 9.92 -11.35
C GLU A 183 -2.65 10.72 -11.22
N TYR A 184 -3.68 10.29 -11.94
CA TYR A 184 -5.02 10.85 -11.88
C TYR A 184 -6.01 9.74 -11.60
N SER A 185 -6.89 9.94 -10.63
CA SER A 185 -7.83 8.92 -10.16
C SER A 185 -9.18 9.52 -9.80
N PHE A 186 -10.28 8.86 -10.14
CA PHE A 186 -11.61 9.26 -9.66
C PHE A 186 -11.90 8.78 -8.23
N ARG A 187 -11.04 7.90 -7.70
CA ARG A 187 -10.98 7.47 -6.31
C ARG A 187 -10.01 8.33 -5.51
N HIS A 188 -10.37 8.63 -4.27
CA HIS A 188 -9.62 9.55 -3.37
C HIS A 188 -8.98 8.83 -2.18
N GLU A 189 -9.34 7.57 -2.00
CA GLU A 189 -8.93 6.68 -0.91
C GLU A 189 -7.39 6.57 -0.81
N GLY A 190 -6.93 6.40 0.42
CA GLY A 190 -5.52 6.26 0.78
C GLY A 190 -5.31 5.07 1.71
N LYS A 191 -4.05 4.71 1.95
CA LYS A 191 -3.69 3.58 2.81
C LYS A 191 -4.20 3.78 4.25
N ASP A 192 -4.35 5.02 4.70
CA ASP A 192 -5.01 5.38 5.95
C ASP A 192 -6.47 4.92 6.01
N ALA A 193 -7.25 5.21 4.97
CA ALA A 193 -8.63 4.74 4.84
C ALA A 193 -8.69 3.20 4.73
N ALA A 194 -7.73 2.58 4.01
CA ALA A 194 -7.61 1.14 3.90
C ALA A 194 -7.42 0.47 5.27
N ILE A 195 -6.49 0.99 6.08
CA ILE A 195 -6.21 0.50 7.43
C ILE A 195 -7.43 0.68 8.33
N ALA A 196 -8.12 1.82 8.27
CA ALA A 196 -9.33 2.05 9.04
C ALA A 196 -10.44 1.04 8.70
N ALA A 197 -10.69 0.81 7.40
CA ALA A 197 -11.67 -0.15 6.93
C ALA A 197 -11.32 -1.60 7.35
N LEU A 198 -10.04 -1.99 7.21
CA LEU A 198 -9.56 -3.29 7.67
C LEU A 198 -9.69 -3.44 9.19
N ARG A 199 -9.31 -2.42 9.96
CA ARG A 199 -9.42 -2.40 11.44
C ARG A 199 -10.87 -2.63 11.88
N GLU A 200 -11.80 -1.88 11.30
CA GLU A 200 -13.24 -2.02 11.58
C GLU A 200 -13.73 -3.42 11.22
N ARG A 201 -13.42 -3.89 10.00
CA ARG A 201 -13.86 -5.18 9.49
C ARG A 201 -13.43 -6.34 10.38
N VAL A 202 -12.15 -6.36 10.76
CA VAL A 202 -11.62 -7.46 11.57
C VAL A 202 -11.84 -7.23 13.06
N GLY A 203 -12.37 -6.08 13.49
CA GLY A 203 -12.54 -5.74 14.90
C GLY A 203 -11.22 -5.63 15.66
N ALA A 204 -10.17 -5.10 15.02
CA ALA A 204 -8.85 -5.02 15.65
C ALA A 204 -8.79 -3.94 16.73
N THR A 205 -8.24 -4.31 17.89
CA THR A 205 -7.99 -3.39 19.00
C THR A 205 -6.68 -2.62 18.80
N ALA A 206 -5.70 -3.24 18.12
CA ALA A 206 -4.44 -2.61 17.75
C ALA A 206 -4.05 -2.96 16.30
N VAL A 207 -3.31 -2.06 15.68
CA VAL A 207 -2.79 -2.18 14.31
C VAL A 207 -1.27 -2.07 14.34
N LEU A 208 -0.58 -3.04 13.74
CA LEU A 208 0.78 -2.83 13.26
C LEU A 208 0.69 -2.44 11.79
N PHE A 209 1.31 -1.33 11.40
CA PHE A 209 1.54 -0.99 10.01
C PHE A 209 3.02 -0.81 9.70
N ALA A 210 3.49 -1.39 8.59
CA ALA A 210 4.84 -1.21 8.08
C ALA A 210 4.84 -0.77 6.61
N GLY A 211 5.68 0.21 6.27
CA GLY A 211 5.79 0.77 4.92
C GLY A 211 7.13 1.49 4.68
N ASP A 212 7.51 1.67 3.42
CA ASP A 212 8.80 2.24 2.99
C ASP A 212 8.67 3.53 2.17
N ASP A 213 7.49 3.92 1.71
CA ASP A 213 7.31 5.01 0.75
C ASP A 213 6.59 6.22 1.38
N VAL A 214 6.62 7.36 0.70
CA VAL A 214 5.87 8.57 1.07
C VAL A 214 4.37 8.29 1.11
N THR A 215 3.86 7.39 0.27
CA THR A 215 2.44 7.02 0.28
C THR A 215 1.99 6.27 1.54
N ASP A 216 2.95 5.70 2.30
CA ASP A 216 2.71 5.05 3.59
C ASP A 216 2.60 6.02 4.75
N GLU A 217 3.11 7.25 4.58
CA GLU A 217 3.18 8.21 5.67
C GLU A 217 1.79 8.71 6.11
N ASP A 218 0.82 8.75 5.20
CA ASP A 218 -0.58 9.04 5.53
C ASP A 218 -1.14 7.95 6.47
N ALA A 219 -0.85 6.69 6.16
CA ALA A 219 -1.22 5.54 6.98
C ALA A 219 -0.51 5.56 8.34
N LEU A 220 0.81 5.76 8.37
CA LEU A 220 1.61 5.83 9.59
C LEU A 220 1.15 6.97 10.51
N ALA A 221 0.82 8.14 9.95
CA ALA A 221 0.31 9.30 10.70
C ALA A 221 -1.11 9.08 11.25
N SER A 222 -1.89 8.18 10.67
CA SER A 222 -3.25 7.86 11.11
C SER A 222 -3.32 6.93 12.33
N LEU A 223 -2.20 6.28 12.68
CA LEU A 223 -2.14 5.30 13.76
C LEU A 223 -2.39 5.92 15.14
N GLY A 224 -3.12 5.18 15.99
CA GLY A 224 -3.43 5.56 17.35
C GLY A 224 -2.34 5.21 18.37
N PRO A 225 -2.55 5.54 19.65
CA PRO A 225 -1.57 5.30 20.72
C PRO A 225 -1.30 3.81 21.01
N ASP A 226 -2.29 2.95 20.78
CA ASP A 226 -2.17 1.50 20.97
C ASP A 226 -1.60 0.76 19.75
N ASP A 227 -1.41 1.49 18.65
CA ASP A 227 -0.92 0.98 17.38
C ASP A 227 0.61 1.09 17.30
N LEU A 228 1.20 0.43 16.30
CA LEU A 228 2.64 0.45 16.03
C LEU A 228 2.89 0.74 14.55
N GLY A 229 3.51 1.88 14.26
CA GLY A 229 4.02 2.21 12.94
C GLY A 229 5.50 1.88 12.81
N ILE A 230 5.87 1.15 11.76
CA ILE A 230 7.26 0.81 11.42
C ILE A 230 7.60 1.39 10.05
N ARG A 231 8.59 2.28 10.02
CA ARG A 231 9.21 2.75 8.78
C ARG A 231 10.31 1.80 8.34
N VAL A 232 10.27 1.35 7.09
CA VAL A 232 11.36 0.60 6.46
C VAL A 232 12.29 1.57 5.73
N GLY A 233 13.60 1.41 5.93
CA GLY A 233 14.61 2.23 5.28
C GLY A 233 14.70 3.66 5.83
N GLU A 234 15.30 4.55 5.04
CA GLU A 234 15.52 5.95 5.42
C GLU A 234 14.31 6.86 5.11
N GLY A 235 14.45 8.17 5.36
CA GLY A 235 13.44 9.19 5.04
C GLY A 235 12.70 9.75 6.26
N ARG A 236 12.03 10.89 6.10
CA ARG A 236 11.18 11.46 7.15
C ARG A 236 9.97 10.56 7.36
N THR A 237 9.58 10.34 8.62
CA THR A 237 8.46 9.46 8.92
C THR A 237 7.65 9.89 10.14
N ALA A 238 6.37 9.58 10.14
CA ALA A 238 5.47 9.62 11.29
C ALA A 238 5.51 8.34 12.14
N ALA A 239 6.14 7.27 11.64
CA ALA A 239 6.32 6.02 12.38
C ALA A 239 7.03 6.22 13.72
N SER A 240 6.61 5.47 14.75
CA SER A 240 7.28 5.46 16.05
C SER A 240 8.58 4.65 16.05
N VAL A 241 8.71 3.69 15.14
CA VAL A 241 9.88 2.82 15.01
C VAL A 241 10.38 2.79 13.57
N ARG A 242 11.69 2.56 13.41
CA ARG A 242 12.34 2.37 12.11
C ARG A 242 13.17 1.09 12.10
N VAL A 243 13.15 0.40 10.97
CA VAL A 243 14.08 -0.69 10.64
C VAL A 243 14.91 -0.31 9.41
N GLY A 244 16.15 -0.80 9.34
CA GLY A 244 17.10 -0.36 8.31
C GLY A 244 16.85 -0.95 6.93
N SER A 245 16.18 -2.11 6.86
CA SER A 245 16.00 -2.88 5.63
C SER A 245 14.77 -3.80 5.69
N ILE A 246 14.39 -4.34 4.53
CA ILE A 246 13.34 -5.37 4.43
C ILE A 246 13.72 -6.66 5.18
N GLN A 247 15.01 -6.97 5.32
CA GLN A 247 15.50 -8.10 6.12
C GLN A 247 15.30 -7.84 7.62
N ASP A 248 15.56 -6.62 8.07
CA ASP A 248 15.31 -6.23 9.46
C ASP A 248 13.81 -6.26 9.78
N LEU A 249 12.95 -5.86 8.82
CA LEU A 249 11.50 -6.02 8.97
C LEU A 249 11.11 -7.49 9.09
N ALA A 250 11.62 -8.37 8.22
CA ALA A 250 11.35 -9.81 8.28
C ALA A 250 11.74 -10.41 9.64
N ALA A 251 12.88 -9.99 10.19
CA ALA A 251 13.32 -10.38 11.53
C ALA A 251 12.40 -9.85 12.64
N ALA A 252 11.93 -8.60 12.52
CA ALA A 252 10.97 -7.99 13.43
C ALA A 252 9.62 -8.71 13.44
N LEU A 253 9.07 -9.04 12.25
CA LEU A 253 7.83 -9.80 12.11
C LEU A 253 7.97 -11.22 12.67
N SER A 254 9.12 -11.87 12.45
CA SER A 254 9.42 -13.18 13.05
C SER A 254 9.47 -13.11 14.58
N LEU A 255 10.03 -12.04 15.15
CA LEU A 255 10.03 -11.82 16.59
C LEU A 255 8.63 -11.55 17.12
N LEU A 256 7.84 -10.74 16.42
CA LEU A 256 6.44 -10.48 16.75
C LEU A 256 5.64 -11.77 16.79
N ALA A 257 5.79 -12.66 15.80
CA ALA A 257 5.09 -13.95 15.75
C ALA A 257 5.38 -14.78 17.02
N ARG A 258 6.65 -14.84 17.45
CA ARG A 258 7.03 -15.56 18.68
C ARG A 258 6.44 -14.92 19.93
N MET A 259 6.52 -13.59 20.06
CA MET A 259 5.96 -12.88 21.22
C MET A 259 4.44 -13.01 21.28
N ARG A 260 3.77 -12.91 20.13
CA ARG A 260 2.32 -13.05 20.00
C ARG A 260 1.87 -14.45 20.37
N ALA A 261 2.55 -15.49 19.90
CA ALA A 261 2.28 -16.87 20.28
C ALA A 261 2.39 -17.08 21.79
N ALA A 262 3.48 -16.60 22.40
CA ALA A 262 3.71 -16.72 23.84
C ALA A 262 2.68 -15.94 24.69
N ALA A 263 2.11 -14.85 24.18
CA ALA A 263 1.05 -14.09 24.84
C ALA A 263 -0.34 -14.76 24.73
N ARG A 264 -0.47 -15.83 23.95
CA ARG A 264 -1.73 -16.54 23.66
C ARG A 264 -1.80 -17.95 24.28
N GLU A 265 -0.69 -18.42 24.84
CA GLU A 265 -0.61 -19.63 25.69
C GLU A 265 -1.15 -19.35 27.09
#